data_AF-A0A955UFI3-F1
#
_entry.id   AF-A0A955UFI3-F1
#
_cell.length_a   1.000
_cell.length_b   1.000
_cell.length_c   1.000
_cell.angle_alpha   90.00
_cell.angle_beta   90.00
_cell.angle_gamma   90.00
#
_symmetry.space_group_name_H-M   'P 1'
#
loop_
_entity.id
_entity.type
_entity.pdbx_description
1 polymer ?
#
loop_
_entity_poly.entity_id
_entity_poly.type
_entity_poly.pdbx_seq_one_letter_code
_entity_poly.pdbx_strand_id
1 'polypeptide(L)'
;MSMKGLEFGIEQFRITEEPFYQEVNGEIDLFTVGAKNKIPVMLKGPTGCGKTRFVQHMAHRLNRPLITVACHEDLTASDLIGRYLLKGEETVWVDGPLTLG
;
A
#
# COMPACT_ATOMS: atom_id res chain seq x y z
N MET A 1 -25.92 -19.69 5.88
CA MET A 1 -25.54 -18.67 6.87
C MET A 1 -24.02 -18.76 7.02
N SER A 2 -23.27 -17.99 6.25
CA SER A 2 -21.80 -17.96 6.31
C SER A 2 -21.40 -16.51 6.48
N MET A 3 -21.07 -16.12 7.70
CA MET A 3 -20.38 -14.87 7.95
C MET A 3 -18.95 -15.07 7.43
N LYS A 4 -18.69 -14.64 6.20
CA LYS A 4 -17.32 -14.43 5.72
C LYS A 4 -16.61 -13.56 6.75
N GLY A 5 -15.53 -14.06 7.34
CA GLY A 5 -14.56 -13.19 8.01
C GLY A 5 -14.17 -12.06 7.05
N LEU A 6 -13.76 -10.91 7.58
CA LEU A 6 -13.28 -9.79 6.79
C LEU A 6 -12.06 -10.22 5.94
N GLU A 7 -12.30 -10.82 4.78
CA GLU A 7 -11.30 -10.98 3.73
C GLU A 7 -11.21 -9.64 3.03
N PHE A 8 -10.32 -8.79 3.53
CA PHE A 8 -9.92 -7.57 2.84
C PHE A 8 -9.12 -7.96 1.59
N GLY A 9 -9.78 -8.07 0.43
CA GLY A 9 -9.09 -8.34 -0.83
C GLY A 9 -8.22 -7.15 -1.23
N ILE A 10 -7.01 -7.42 -1.75
CA ILE A 10 -6.05 -6.36 -2.15
C ILE A 10 -6.64 -5.33 -3.13
N GLU A 11 -7.64 -5.75 -3.91
CA GLU A 11 -8.32 -4.93 -4.91
C GLU A 11 -9.04 -3.69 -4.34
N GLN A 12 -9.43 -3.72 -3.06
CA GLN A 12 -10.05 -2.54 -2.43
C GLN A 12 -9.08 -1.35 -2.31
N PHE A 13 -7.76 -1.61 -2.38
CA PHE A 13 -6.73 -0.58 -2.34
C PHE A 13 -6.40 -0.03 -3.74
N ARG A 14 -7.19 -0.40 -4.76
CA ARG A 14 -7.06 0.13 -6.12
C ARG A 14 -7.53 1.58 -6.16
N ILE A 15 -6.69 2.44 -6.72
CA ILE A 15 -7.06 3.82 -7.04
C ILE A 15 -7.76 3.80 -8.40
N THR A 16 -9.04 4.16 -8.43
CA THR A 16 -9.89 4.11 -9.63
C THR A 16 -9.95 5.42 -10.39
N GLU A 17 -9.76 6.54 -9.72
CA GLU A 17 -9.73 7.87 -10.31
C GLU A 17 -8.29 8.38 -10.38
N GLU A 18 -7.92 8.95 -11.53
CA GLU A 18 -6.56 9.44 -11.75
C GLU A 18 -6.23 10.58 -10.77
N PRO A 19 -5.24 10.39 -9.88
CA PRO A 19 -4.79 11.48 -9.02
C PRO A 19 -3.99 12.48 -9.85
N PHE A 20 -4.38 13.75 -9.78
CA PHE A 20 -3.56 14.82 -10.36
C PHE A 20 -2.16 14.83 -9.75
N TYR A 21 -1.15 14.77 -10.62
CA TYR A 21 0.26 14.92 -10.33
C TYR A 21 0.93 15.64 -11.50
N GLN A 22 1.79 16.60 -11.19
CA GLN A 22 2.58 17.33 -12.18
C GLN A 22 4.02 16.84 -12.11
N GLU A 23 4.51 16.26 -13.20
CA GLU A 23 5.90 15.84 -13.32
C GLU A 23 6.85 17.04 -13.31
N VAL A 24 8.00 16.89 -12.64
CA VAL A 24 9.00 17.94 -12.48
C VAL A 24 10.30 17.63 -13.23
N ASN A 25 10.85 16.42 -13.08
CA ASN A 25 12.20 16.04 -13.53
C ASN A 25 12.29 14.60 -14.07
N GLY A 26 11.28 14.13 -14.81
CA GLY A 26 11.33 12.80 -15.44
C GLY A 26 11.16 11.62 -14.46
N GLU A 27 10.69 11.89 -13.24
CA GLU A 27 10.54 10.88 -12.20
C GLU A 27 9.52 9.80 -12.56
N ILE A 28 8.54 10.09 -13.43
CA ILE A 28 7.56 9.09 -13.84
C ILE A 28 8.23 8.00 -14.67
N ASP A 29 9.08 8.37 -15.62
CA ASP A 29 9.80 7.42 -16.46
C ASP A 29 10.78 6.59 -15.62
N LEU A 30 11.53 7.23 -14.73
CA LEU A 30 12.47 6.54 -13.85
C LEU A 30 11.76 5.54 -12.91
N PHE A 31 10.64 5.94 -12.30
CA PHE A 31 9.85 5.06 -11.45
C PHE A 31 9.26 3.89 -12.25
N THR A 32 8.81 4.14 -13.48
CA THR A 32 8.30 3.09 -14.38
C THR A 32 9.36 2.03 -14.67
N VAL A 33 10.60 2.44 -14.91
CA VAL A 33 11.73 1.50 -15.09
C VAL A 33 11.98 0.69 -13.82
N GLY A 34 12.00 1.34 -12.65
CA GLY A 34 12.16 0.66 -11.36
C GLY A 34 11.05 -0.37 -11.11
N ALA A 35 9.79 0.01 -11.35
CA ALA A 35 8.62 -0.85 -11.18
C ALA A 35 8.66 -2.08 -12.11
N LYS A 36 9.00 -1.88 -13.39
CA LYS A 36 9.14 -2.98 -14.36
C LYS A 36 10.22 -4.00 -13.94
N ASN A 37 11.31 -3.52 -13.37
CA ASN A 37 12.43 -4.35 -12.93
C ASN A 37 12.32 -4.82 -11.47
N LYS A 38 11.18 -4.55 -10.79
CA LYS A 38 10.95 -4.89 -9.38
C LYS A 38 12.03 -4.34 -8.44
N ILE A 39 12.55 -3.16 -8.74
CA ILE A 39 13.55 -2.48 -7.91
C ILE A 39 12.83 -1.68 -6.82
N PRO A 40 13.17 -1.86 -5.53
CA PRO A 40 12.65 -1.02 -4.45
C PRO A 40 13.02 0.46 -4.67
N VAL A 41 12.05 1.36 -4.49
CA VAL A 41 12.23 2.81 -4.70
C VAL A 41 12.12 3.54 -3.38
N MET A 42 13.06 4.45 -3.11
CA MET A 42 13.03 5.38 -1.98
C MET A 42 12.83 6.80 -2.48
N LEU A 43 11.81 7.48 -1.97
CA LEU A 43 11.51 8.88 -2.31
C LEU A 43 11.95 9.80 -1.18
N LYS A 44 12.81 10.78 -1.50
CA LYS A 44 13.32 11.78 -0.55
C LYS A 44 12.85 13.18 -0.94
N GLY A 45 12.52 13.99 0.07
CA GLY A 45 12.15 15.39 -0.11
C GLY A 45 11.45 15.95 1.13
N PRO A 46 11.26 17.28 1.23
CA PRO A 46 10.61 17.92 2.38
C PRO A 46 9.13 17.50 2.53
N THR A 47 8.51 17.78 3.66
CA THR A 47 7.06 17.58 3.82
C THR A 47 6.30 18.46 2.82
N GLY A 48 5.19 17.94 2.27
CA GLY A 48 4.33 18.70 1.35
C GLY A 48 4.79 18.78 -0.10
N CYS A 49 5.95 18.24 -0.50
CA CYS A 49 6.42 18.29 -1.90
C CYS A 49 5.76 17.25 -2.85
N GLY A 50 4.69 16.57 -2.44
CA GLY A 50 3.94 15.69 -3.33
C GLY A 50 4.38 14.22 -3.39
N LYS A 51 5.34 13.75 -2.58
CA LYS A 51 5.80 12.34 -2.60
C LYS A 51 4.66 11.30 -2.52
N THR A 52 3.73 11.47 -1.59
CA THR A 52 2.59 10.55 -1.45
C THR A 52 1.68 10.60 -2.68
N ARG A 53 1.45 11.81 -3.22
CA ARG A 53 0.64 12.01 -4.43
C ARG A 53 1.28 11.40 -5.67
N PHE A 54 2.61 11.48 -5.77
CA PHE A 54 3.37 10.82 -6.82
C PHE A 54 3.18 9.30 -6.80
N VAL A 55 3.31 8.66 -5.63
CA VAL A 55 3.11 7.20 -5.51
C VAL A 55 1.66 6.81 -5.85
N GLN A 56 0.67 7.61 -5.43
CA GLN A 56 -0.73 7.40 -5.81
C GLN A 56 -0.93 7.49 -7.34
N HIS A 57 -0.37 8.51 -7.98
CA HIS A 57 -0.42 8.69 -9.42
C HIS A 57 0.24 7.51 -10.15
N MET A 58 1.42 7.07 -9.70
CA MET A 58 2.11 5.91 -10.27
C MET A 58 1.36 4.59 -10.05
N ALA A 59 0.73 4.39 -8.89
CA ALA A 59 -0.08 3.20 -8.63
C ALA A 59 -1.29 3.12 -9.57
N HIS A 60 -2.01 4.24 -9.76
CA HIS A 60 -3.08 4.35 -10.75
C HIS A 60 -2.56 4.07 -12.17
N ARG A 61 -1.49 4.76 -12.60
CA ARG A 61 -0.89 4.62 -13.95
C ARG A 61 -0.39 3.21 -14.25
N LEU A 62 0.12 2.49 -13.24
CA LEU A 62 0.58 1.10 -13.36
C LEU A 62 -0.55 0.08 -13.16
N ASN A 63 -1.77 0.53 -12.88
CA ASN A 63 -2.94 -0.28 -12.55
C ASN A 63 -2.67 -1.28 -11.41
N ARG A 64 -2.03 -0.80 -10.33
CA ARG A 64 -1.70 -1.62 -9.14
C ARG A 64 -2.42 -1.09 -7.90
N PRO A 65 -2.94 -1.96 -7.02
CA PRO A 65 -3.39 -1.53 -5.70
C PRO A 65 -2.27 -0.88 -4.90
N LEU A 66 -2.60 0.13 -4.09
CA LEU A 66 -1.66 0.86 -3.25
C LEU A 66 -2.01 0.70 -1.77
N ILE A 67 -1.25 -0.15 -1.08
CA ILE A 67 -1.34 -0.27 0.37
C ILE A 67 -0.40 0.78 0.99
N THR A 68 -0.97 1.69 1.79
CA THR A 68 -0.22 2.72 2.50
C THR A 68 -0.20 2.40 3.99
N VAL A 69 0.99 2.25 4.56
CA VAL A 69 1.18 2.11 6.00
C VAL A 69 1.79 3.39 6.55
N ALA A 70 1.12 4.00 7.53
CA ALA A 70 1.66 5.15 8.25
C ALA A 70 2.62 4.65 9.34
N CYS A 71 3.91 4.89 9.15
CA CYS A 71 4.91 4.49 10.14
C CYS A 71 4.95 5.44 11.33
N HIS A 72 5.00 4.86 12.53
CA HIS A 72 5.17 5.56 13.80
C HIS A 72 6.09 4.74 14.72
N GLU A 73 6.47 5.30 15.86
CA GLU A 73 7.44 4.68 16.79
C GLU A 73 6.93 3.36 17.40
N ASP A 74 5.63 3.25 17.66
CA ASP A 74 5.02 2.02 18.18
C ASP A 74 4.72 0.96 17.10
N LEU A 75 5.11 1.16 15.84
CA LEU A 75 4.76 0.23 14.76
C LEU A 75 5.57 -1.07 14.92
N THR A 76 4.89 -2.21 15.02
CA THR A 76 5.56 -3.51 15.18
C THR A 76 5.50 -4.35 13.90
N ALA A 77 6.36 -5.38 13.82
CA ALA A 77 6.32 -6.33 12.71
C ALA A 77 4.98 -7.08 12.60
N SER A 78 4.32 -7.34 13.74
CA SER A 78 3.01 -7.99 13.78
C SER A 78 1.91 -7.13 13.16
N ASP A 79 2.04 -5.80 13.21
CA ASP A 79 1.09 -4.90 12.55
C ASP A 79 1.22 -4.93 11.01
N LEU A 80 2.38 -5.37 10.49
CA LEU A 80 2.64 -5.50 9.07
C LEU A 80 2.29 -6.90 8.52
N ILE A 81 2.62 -7.94 9.27
CA ILE A 81 2.48 -9.34 8.86
C ILE A 81 1.08 -9.89 9.20
N GLY A 82 0.54 -9.50 10.35
CA GLY A 82 -0.69 -10.07 10.89
C GLY A 82 -0.51 -10.58 12.31
N ARG A 83 -1.63 -10.88 12.96
CA ARG A 83 -1.65 -11.34 14.36
C ARG A 83 -2.88 -12.20 14.65
N TYR A 84 -2.78 -13.02 15.68
CA TYR A 84 -3.93 -13.76 16.22
C TYR A 84 -4.81 -12.83 17.05
N LEU A 85 -6.11 -12.87 16.79
CA LEU A 85 -7.14 -12.16 17.56
C LEU A 85 -8.12 -13.17 18.16
N LEU A 86 -8.67 -12.83 19.33
CA LEU A 86 -9.77 -13.59 19.93
C LEU A 86 -11.10 -13.12 19.33
N LYS A 87 -11.88 -14.05 18.78
CA LYS A 87 -13.21 -13.78 18.23
C LYS A 87 -14.21 -14.76 18.85
N GLY A 88 -14.90 -14.31 19.90
CA GLY A 88 -15.73 -15.20 20.72
C GLY A 88 -14.84 -16.17 21.49
N GLU A 89 -15.07 -17.47 21.31
CA GLU A 89 -14.29 -18.54 21.95
C GLU A 89 -13.13 -19.06 21.07
N GLU A 90 -12.92 -18.47 19.89
CA GLU A 90 -11.91 -18.92 18.92
C GLU A 90 -10.71 -17.96 18.83
N THR A 91 -9.53 -18.52 18.58
CA THR A 91 -8.32 -17.76 18.22
C THR A 91 -8.15 -17.79 16.71
N VAL A 92 -8.26 -16.64 16.05
CA VAL A 92 -8.24 -16.53 14.59
C VAL A 92 -7.03 -15.72 14.12
N TRP A 93 -6.37 -16.17 13.05
CA TRP A 93 -5.34 -15.38 12.38
C TRP A 93 -6.00 -14.24 11.59
N VAL A 94 -5.43 -13.04 11.68
CA VAL A 94 -5.82 -11.90 10.86
C VAL A 94 -4.59 -11.38 10.15
N ASP A 95 -4.65 -11.36 8.82
CA ASP A 95 -3.58 -10.89 7.95
C ASP A 95 -3.28 -9.40 8.13
N GLY A 96 -2.00 -9.07 8.04
CA GLY A 96 -1.51 -7.70 8.01
C GLY A 96 -1.44 -7.17 6.57
N PRO A 97 -1.19 -5.86 6.40
CA PRO A 97 -1.14 -5.22 5.08
C PRO A 97 -0.09 -5.83 4.14
N LEU A 98 0.99 -6.47 4.63
CA LEU A 98 2.01 -7.09 3.77
C LEU A 98 1.67 -8.51 3.31
N THR A 99 0.63 -9.14 3.86
CA THR A 99 0.24 -10.52 3.52
C THR A 99 -1.04 -10.58 2.68
N LEU A 100 -1.65 -9.44 2.36
CA LEU A 100 -2.80 -9.37 1.46
C LEU A 100 -2.39 -9.80 0.04
N GLY A 101 -3.04 -10.84 -0.47
CA GLY A 101 -2.83 -11.43 -1.80
C GLY A 101 -3.95 -11.13 -2.79
#